data_AF-A0A7X1D7Z8-F1
#
_entry.id   AF-A0A7X1D7Z8-F1
#
_cell.length_a   1.000
_cell.length_b   1.000
_cell.length_c   1.000
_cell.angle_alpha   90.00
_cell.angle_beta   90.00
_cell.angle_gamma   90.00
#
_symmetry.space_group_name_H-M   'P 1'
#
loop_
_entity.id
_entity.type
_entity.pdbx_description
1 polymer ?
#
loop_
_entity_poly.entity_id
_entity_poly.type
_entity_poly.pdbx_seq_one_letter_code
_entity_poly.pdbx_strand_id
1 'polypeptide(L)'
;MDWKKTETIFIIAFLILDIFLLVLFIDSRMASSPTPLVSQTLEEKLKSENITYGKIPSDAEKGSYLSTEPLAFTQKDINNLKGQKVTLQNANQRIFSFLQKPVKIDPDKYGADLAPFLKSDVFKGDKYTYWSYDKDKMQMTFNQKIDSRPVLFNTDGQIVFTLNKDNEVVSYMQTMLGDTQVFDKQDDVISGTDALEVLHQHGDLKQNSKIINTTLGYYNLVSLPSSDVYLPVWAFEVEHEKQMTYFLVNGLEGSVINTNDTQAVPSEEAK
;
A
#
# COMPACT_ATOMS: atom_id res chain seq x y z
N MET A 1 -6.71 63.49 -32.52
CA MET A 1 -6.89 62.07 -32.17
C MET A 1 -8.10 62.01 -31.26
N ASP A 2 -9.16 61.33 -31.67
CA ASP A 2 -10.47 61.39 -31.01
C ASP A 2 -10.45 60.68 -29.65
N TRP A 3 -9.97 61.38 -28.62
CA TRP A 3 -9.81 60.89 -27.25
C TRP A 3 -11.10 60.26 -26.69
N LYS A 4 -12.27 60.85 -27.01
CA LYS A 4 -13.58 60.32 -26.63
C LYS A 4 -13.92 58.97 -27.28
N LYS A 5 -13.41 58.68 -28.48
CA LYS A 5 -13.64 57.40 -29.17
C LYS A 5 -12.82 56.29 -28.53
N THR A 6 -11.56 56.55 -28.18
CA THR A 6 -10.70 55.58 -27.50
C THR A 6 -11.20 55.26 -26.09
N GLU A 7 -11.68 56.26 -25.34
CA GLU A 7 -12.27 56.08 -24.00
C GLU A 7 -13.53 55.20 -24.04
N THR A 8 -14.40 55.43 -25.04
CA THR A 8 -15.62 54.63 -25.22
C THR A 8 -15.32 53.17 -25.57
N ILE A 9 -14.31 52.92 -26.41
CA ILE A 9 -13.88 51.56 -26.76
C ILE A 9 -13.35 50.82 -25.53
N PHE A 10 -12.62 51.49 -24.64
CA PHE A 10 -12.09 50.89 -23.43
C PHE A 10 -13.20 50.48 -22.45
N ILE A 11 -14.22 51.34 -22.30
CA ILE A 11 -15.41 51.05 -21.48
C ILE A 11 -16.17 49.84 -22.01
N ILE A 12 -16.36 49.75 -23.34
CA ILE A 12 -17.07 48.62 -23.96
C ILE A 12 -16.27 47.32 -23.81
N ALA A 13 -14.95 47.36 -23.99
CA ALA A 13 -14.09 46.19 -23.82
C ALA A 13 -14.11 45.66 -22.38
N PHE A 14 -14.08 46.56 -21.39
CA PHE A 14 -14.16 46.20 -19.98
C PHE A 14 -15.53 45.58 -19.63
N LEU A 15 -16.62 46.13 -20.17
CA LEU A 15 -17.96 45.59 -19.99
C LEU A 15 -18.10 44.15 -20.53
N ILE A 16 -17.51 43.86 -21.69
CA ILE A 16 -17.53 42.50 -22.27
C ILE A 16 -16.75 41.54 -21.36
N LEU A 17 -15.60 41.96 -20.83
CA LEU A 17 -14.81 41.16 -19.90
C LEU A 17 -15.55 40.90 -18.58
N ASP A 18 -16.23 41.90 -18.03
CA ASP A 18 -17.04 41.75 -16.82
C ASP A 18 -18.21 40.78 -17.02
N ILE A 19 -18.89 40.86 -18.18
CA ILE A 19 -19.96 39.90 -18.53
C ILE A 19 -19.37 38.49 -18.66
N PHE A 20 -18.20 38.33 -19.30
CA PHE A 20 -17.53 37.05 -19.42
C PHE A 20 -17.14 36.47 -18.05
N LEU A 21 -16.60 37.30 -17.15
CA LEU A 21 -16.30 36.91 -15.77
C LEU A 21 -17.57 36.54 -14.99
N LEU A 22 -18.67 37.25 -15.20
CA LEU A 22 -19.95 36.96 -14.56
C LEU A 22 -20.53 35.63 -15.04
N VAL A 23 -20.41 35.30 -16.34
CA VAL A 23 -20.78 33.99 -16.87
C VAL A 23 -19.92 32.89 -16.26
N LEU A 24 -18.59 33.06 -16.22
CA LEU A 24 -17.69 32.10 -15.56
C LEU A 24 -17.99 31.94 -14.06
N PHE A 25 -18.36 33.01 -13.38
CA PHE A 25 -18.72 33.00 -11.96
C PHE A 25 -20.04 32.27 -11.72
N ILE A 26 -21.04 32.49 -12.58
CA ILE A 26 -22.32 31.78 -12.54
C ILE A 26 -22.11 30.30 -12.89
N ASP A 27 -21.34 29.97 -13.93
CA ASP A 27 -21.02 28.58 -14.30
C ASP A 27 -20.26 27.87 -13.18
N SER A 28 -19.30 28.54 -12.52
CA SER A 28 -18.61 28.01 -11.35
C SER A 28 -19.57 27.73 -10.19
N ARG A 29 -20.57 28.61 -9.95
CA ARG A 29 -21.62 28.39 -8.93
C ARG A 29 -22.71 27.39 -9.35
N MET A 30 -23.02 27.26 -10.63
CA MET A 30 -23.95 26.28 -11.16
C MET A 30 -23.34 24.87 -11.18
N ALA A 31 -22.04 24.76 -11.46
CA ALA A 31 -21.26 23.55 -11.20
C ALA A 31 -21.20 23.18 -9.69
N SER A 32 -21.47 24.16 -8.82
CA SER A 32 -21.59 23.96 -7.36
C SER A 32 -23.01 23.59 -6.90
N SER A 33 -23.98 23.44 -7.80
CA SER A 33 -25.35 23.03 -7.46
C SER A 33 -25.60 21.62 -8.01
N PRO A 34 -25.49 20.55 -7.19
CA PRO A 34 -25.86 19.23 -7.64
C PRO A 34 -27.36 19.25 -7.92
N THR A 35 -27.72 19.17 -9.20
CA THR A 35 -29.02 18.63 -9.58
C THR A 35 -29.07 17.23 -8.94
N PRO A 36 -30.12 16.86 -8.19
CA PRO A 36 -30.24 15.50 -7.70
C PRO A 36 -30.71 14.63 -8.87
N LEU A 37 -29.81 14.39 -9.82
CA LEU A 37 -29.75 13.08 -10.42
C LEU A 37 -29.61 12.15 -9.22
N VAL A 38 -30.52 11.20 -9.07
CA VAL A 38 -30.37 10.12 -8.09
C VAL A 38 -29.11 9.38 -8.53
N SER A 39 -27.92 9.84 -8.11
CA SER A 39 -26.69 9.11 -8.33
C SER A 39 -26.82 7.90 -7.45
N GLN A 40 -26.90 6.73 -8.08
CA GLN A 40 -26.84 5.48 -7.35
C GLN A 40 -25.67 5.55 -6.38
N THR A 41 -25.91 5.18 -5.13
CA THR A 41 -24.84 5.11 -4.13
C THR A 41 -23.76 4.14 -4.63
N LEU A 42 -22.52 4.28 -4.16
CA LEU A 42 -21.46 3.31 -4.49
C LEU A 42 -21.94 1.87 -4.25
N GLU A 43 -22.63 1.64 -3.13
CA GLU A 43 -23.21 0.34 -2.79
C GLU A 43 -24.21 -0.17 -3.85
N GLU A 44 -25.10 0.69 -4.36
CA GLU A 44 -26.04 0.33 -5.42
C GLU A 44 -25.32 -0.01 -6.72
N LYS A 45 -24.28 0.74 -7.09
CA LYS A 45 -23.46 0.48 -8.28
C LYS A 45 -22.75 -0.86 -8.18
N LEU A 46 -22.00 -1.09 -7.10
CA LEU A 46 -21.29 -2.34 -6.86
C LEU A 46 -22.24 -3.54 -6.85
N LYS A 47 -23.41 -3.38 -6.24
CA LYS A 47 -24.45 -4.43 -6.22
C LYS A 47 -25.01 -4.72 -7.61
N SER A 48 -25.22 -3.70 -8.43
CA SER A 48 -25.70 -3.88 -9.82
C SER A 48 -24.69 -4.64 -10.69
N GLU A 49 -23.40 -4.53 -10.36
CA GLU A 49 -22.28 -5.19 -11.03
C GLU A 49 -21.91 -6.55 -10.41
N ASN A 50 -22.70 -7.03 -9.44
CA ASN A 50 -22.41 -8.23 -8.63
C ASN A 50 -21.03 -8.21 -7.97
N ILE A 51 -20.54 -7.02 -7.63
CA ILE A 51 -19.29 -6.86 -6.89
C ILE A 51 -19.60 -6.99 -5.40
N THR A 52 -18.86 -7.87 -4.72
CA THR A 52 -18.98 -8.07 -3.28
C THR A 52 -17.70 -7.63 -2.59
N TYR A 53 -17.82 -7.09 -1.37
CA TYR A 53 -16.67 -6.63 -0.59
C TYR A 53 -16.80 -7.03 0.86
N GLY A 54 -15.64 -7.31 1.49
CA GLY A 54 -15.53 -7.59 2.91
C GLY A 54 -15.67 -6.33 3.78
N LYS A 55 -15.20 -6.41 5.03
CA LYS A 55 -15.15 -5.23 5.90
C LYS A 55 -14.10 -4.25 5.37
N ILE A 56 -14.50 -3.02 5.13
CA ILE A 56 -13.61 -1.93 4.71
C ILE A 56 -13.38 -1.00 5.91
N PRO A 57 -12.13 -0.72 6.28
CA PRO A 57 -11.85 0.25 7.32
C PRO A 57 -12.26 1.66 6.87
N SER A 58 -12.94 2.39 7.76
CA SER A 58 -13.52 3.72 7.48
C SER A 58 -13.10 4.77 8.51
N ASP A 59 -12.18 4.44 9.41
CA ASP A 59 -11.70 5.36 10.43
C ASP A 59 -10.81 6.43 9.81
N ALA A 60 -10.87 7.65 10.35
CA ALA A 60 -10.01 8.73 9.91
C ALA A 60 -8.56 8.43 10.32
N GLU A 61 -7.67 8.41 9.34
CA GLU A 61 -6.25 8.09 9.52
C GLU A 61 -5.37 9.22 8.97
N LYS A 62 -4.23 9.46 9.62
CA LYS A 62 -3.21 10.40 9.14
C LYS A 62 -2.09 9.64 8.43
N GLY A 63 -1.45 10.29 7.47
CA GLY A 63 -0.39 9.66 6.69
C GLY A 63 0.57 10.70 6.16
N SER A 64 1.80 10.25 5.89
CA SER A 64 2.83 11.05 5.26
C SER A 64 3.72 10.14 4.43
N TYR A 65 4.46 10.74 3.51
CA TYR A 65 5.58 10.07 2.87
C TYR A 65 6.63 9.71 3.93
N LEU A 66 7.32 8.61 3.69
CA LEU A 66 8.44 8.21 4.50
C LEU A 66 9.61 7.76 3.64
N SER A 67 10.81 7.98 4.15
CA SER A 67 12.06 7.52 3.56
C SER A 67 12.69 6.49 4.48
N THR A 68 13.11 5.37 3.92
CA THR A 68 13.84 4.33 4.66
C THR A 68 14.75 3.53 3.73
N GLU A 69 15.70 2.81 4.31
CA GLU A 69 16.69 2.00 3.59
C GLU A 69 16.75 0.59 4.19
N PRO A 70 17.14 -0.44 3.42
CA PRO A 70 17.37 -1.77 3.96
C PRO A 70 18.46 -1.76 5.04
N LEU A 71 18.16 -2.34 6.19
CA LEU A 71 19.07 -2.45 7.33
C LEU A 71 20.18 -3.47 7.05
N ALA A 72 21.43 -3.05 7.25
CA ALA A 72 22.56 -3.97 7.34
C ALA A 72 22.66 -4.55 8.76
N PHE A 73 22.41 -5.85 8.90
CA PHE A 73 22.53 -6.57 10.16
C PHE A 73 24.00 -6.67 10.60
N THR A 74 24.20 -6.68 11.92
CA THR A 74 25.51 -6.90 12.53
C THR A 74 25.58 -8.26 13.21
N GLN A 75 26.79 -8.74 13.49
CA GLN A 75 26.97 -9.98 14.23
C GLN A 75 26.31 -9.92 15.63
N LYS A 76 26.25 -8.73 16.25
CA LYS A 76 25.61 -8.55 17.56
C LYS A 76 24.10 -8.80 17.51
N ASP A 77 23.46 -8.50 16.38
CA ASP A 77 22.01 -8.67 16.19
C ASP A 77 21.61 -10.14 16.19
N ILE A 78 22.48 -11.01 15.65
CA ILE A 78 22.22 -12.45 15.54
C ILE A 78 22.79 -13.28 16.69
N ASN A 79 23.78 -12.77 17.44
CA ASN A 79 24.42 -13.50 18.54
C ASN A 79 23.48 -13.86 19.69
N ASN A 80 22.41 -13.08 19.87
CA ASN A 80 21.44 -13.32 20.94
C ASN A 80 20.42 -14.40 20.58
N LEU A 81 20.36 -14.82 19.33
CA LEU A 81 19.39 -15.80 18.85
C LEU A 81 19.86 -17.22 19.16
N LYS A 82 19.09 -17.95 19.95
CA LYS A 82 19.46 -19.30 20.46
C LYS A 82 18.66 -20.37 19.73
N GLY A 83 19.16 -21.61 19.74
CA GLY A 83 18.43 -22.76 19.18
C GLY A 83 18.34 -22.78 17.65
N GLN A 84 19.19 -22.00 16.97
CA GLN A 84 19.20 -21.90 15.52
C GLN A 84 20.61 -21.68 14.96
N LYS A 85 20.80 -22.02 13.69
CA LYS A 85 22.01 -21.72 12.92
C LYS A 85 21.73 -20.52 12.03
N VAL A 86 22.35 -19.39 12.37
CA VAL A 86 22.10 -18.11 11.69
C VAL A 86 23.29 -17.72 10.83
N THR A 87 23.01 -17.25 9.61
CA THR A 87 24.01 -16.70 8.69
C THR A 87 23.54 -15.36 8.14
N LEU A 88 24.46 -14.44 7.97
CA LEU A 88 24.22 -13.18 7.25
C LEU A 88 24.56 -13.38 5.78
N GLN A 89 23.68 -12.94 4.90
CA GLN A 89 23.77 -13.03 3.46
C GLN A 89 23.55 -11.66 2.83
N ASN A 90 23.85 -11.54 1.53
CA ASN A 90 23.65 -10.33 0.73
C ASN A 90 24.24 -9.07 1.39
N ALA A 91 25.57 -9.02 1.54
CA ALA A 91 26.25 -7.92 2.23
C ALA A 91 25.68 -7.57 3.63
N ASN A 92 25.22 -8.60 4.35
CA ASN A 92 24.59 -8.52 5.66
C ASN A 92 23.19 -7.89 5.69
N GLN A 93 22.51 -7.72 4.56
CA GLN A 93 21.12 -7.21 4.52
C GLN A 93 20.06 -8.31 4.66
N ARG A 94 20.49 -9.57 4.80
CA ARG A 94 19.59 -10.72 4.94
C ARG A 94 20.07 -11.65 6.03
N ILE A 95 19.19 -11.93 6.99
CA ILE A 95 19.35 -13.04 7.93
C ILE A 95 18.76 -14.30 7.27
N PHE A 96 19.53 -15.37 7.24
CA PHE A 96 19.03 -16.71 6.98
C PHE A 96 19.24 -17.58 8.22
N SER A 97 18.18 -18.18 8.71
CA SER A 97 18.20 -18.98 9.94
C SER A 97 17.60 -20.36 9.71
N PHE A 98 18.30 -21.40 10.17
CA PHE A 98 17.82 -22.77 10.23
C PHE A 98 17.56 -23.19 11.68
N LEU A 99 16.35 -23.63 11.99
CA LEU A 99 15.95 -23.97 13.35
C LEU A 99 16.47 -25.35 13.74
N GLN A 100 17.03 -25.49 14.95
CA GLN A 100 17.44 -26.81 15.45
C GLN A 100 16.24 -27.68 15.81
N LYS A 101 15.15 -27.05 16.25
CA LYS A 101 13.86 -27.67 16.53
C LYS A 101 12.80 -26.99 15.68
N PRO A 102 12.10 -27.72 14.80
CA PRO A 102 11.01 -27.14 14.03
C PRO A 102 9.91 -26.60 14.94
N VAL A 103 9.25 -25.52 14.50
CA VAL A 103 8.13 -24.92 15.22
C VAL A 103 6.84 -25.30 14.51
N LYS A 104 6.03 -26.14 15.13
CA LYS A 104 4.74 -26.55 14.58
C LYS A 104 3.77 -25.38 14.55
N ILE A 105 3.10 -25.20 13.42
CA ILE A 105 2.11 -24.15 13.23
C ILE A 105 0.83 -24.69 12.63
N ASP A 106 -0.27 -24.02 12.93
CA ASP A 106 -1.52 -24.19 12.22
C ASP A 106 -1.67 -23.07 11.18
N PRO A 107 -1.60 -23.39 9.86
CA PRO A 107 -1.76 -22.39 8.81
C PRO A 107 -3.10 -21.65 8.87
N ASP A 108 -4.15 -22.28 9.43
CA ASP A 108 -5.49 -21.69 9.51
C ASP A 108 -5.61 -20.64 10.63
N LYS A 109 -4.56 -20.50 11.47
CA LYS A 109 -4.50 -19.47 12.52
C LYS A 109 -3.73 -18.21 12.13
N TYR A 110 -3.49 -17.97 10.84
CA TYR A 110 -2.90 -16.72 10.33
C TYR A 110 -1.60 -16.32 11.05
N GLY A 111 -0.75 -17.31 11.37
CA GLY A 111 0.53 -17.08 12.04
C GLY A 111 0.44 -16.74 13.53
N ALA A 112 -0.73 -16.80 14.18
CA ALA A 112 -0.86 -16.51 15.62
C ALA A 112 0.01 -17.44 16.49
N ASP A 113 0.18 -18.69 16.07
CA ASP A 113 1.04 -19.67 16.75
C ASP A 113 2.54 -19.29 16.69
N LEU A 114 2.95 -18.43 15.75
CA LEU A 114 4.32 -17.91 15.64
C LEU A 114 4.56 -16.68 16.50
N ALA A 115 3.54 -16.04 17.08
CA ALA A 115 3.72 -14.82 17.87
C ALA A 115 4.73 -14.98 19.03
N PRO A 116 4.73 -16.09 19.80
CA PRO A 116 5.76 -16.31 20.82
C PRO A 116 7.17 -16.40 20.21
N PHE A 117 7.31 -17.17 19.12
CA PHE A 117 8.58 -17.38 18.43
C PHE A 117 9.14 -16.10 17.82
N LEU A 118 8.28 -15.28 17.18
CA LEU A 118 8.64 -13.96 16.65
C LEU A 118 9.18 -13.03 17.74
N LYS A 119 8.64 -13.13 18.96
CA LYS A 119 9.04 -12.26 20.08
C LYS A 119 10.35 -12.70 20.74
N SER A 120 10.62 -14.00 20.81
CA SER A 120 11.79 -14.54 21.54
C SER A 120 12.99 -14.86 20.66
N ASP A 121 12.76 -15.38 19.45
CA ASP A 121 13.78 -16.09 18.67
C ASP A 121 14.03 -15.48 17.28
N VAL A 122 13.30 -14.42 16.94
CA VAL A 122 13.48 -13.64 15.70
C VAL A 122 13.88 -12.21 16.03
N PHE A 123 14.85 -11.67 15.30
CA PHE A 123 15.33 -10.31 15.52
C PHE A 123 14.20 -9.30 15.28
N LYS A 124 13.79 -8.56 16.32
CA LYS A 124 12.68 -7.57 16.24
C LYS A 124 11.41 -8.14 15.57
N GLY A 125 11.10 -9.43 15.80
CA GLY A 125 9.99 -10.09 15.11
C GLY A 125 8.60 -9.54 15.48
N ASP A 126 8.48 -8.83 16.61
CA ASP A 126 7.28 -8.09 17.03
C ASP A 126 6.90 -6.94 16.07
N LYS A 127 7.88 -6.44 15.31
CA LYS A 127 7.67 -5.45 14.27
C LYS A 127 7.05 -6.01 12.99
N TYR A 128 6.78 -7.30 12.89
CA TYR A 128 6.20 -7.90 11.69
C TYR A 128 4.75 -8.33 11.94
N THR A 129 3.98 -8.45 10.87
CA THR A 129 2.61 -8.95 10.89
C THR A 129 2.41 -9.97 9.79
N TYR A 130 1.55 -10.96 10.04
CA TYR A 130 1.19 -11.95 9.04
C TYR A 130 0.63 -11.26 7.79
N TRP A 131 1.06 -11.73 6.62
CA TRP A 131 0.58 -11.26 5.32
C TRP A 131 -0.12 -12.38 4.56
N SER A 132 0.60 -13.47 4.28
CA SER A 132 0.05 -14.56 3.45
C SER A 132 0.71 -15.90 3.72
N TYR A 133 0.06 -16.95 3.23
CA TYR A 133 0.59 -18.31 3.22
C TYR A 133 0.45 -18.91 1.83
N ASP A 134 1.58 -19.21 1.20
CA ASP A 134 1.69 -19.88 -0.10
C ASP A 134 1.78 -21.39 0.14
N LYS A 135 0.67 -22.09 -0.13
CA LYS A 135 0.55 -23.55 0.04
C LYS A 135 1.44 -24.34 -0.92
N ASP A 136 1.66 -23.83 -2.12
CA ASP A 136 2.45 -24.51 -3.15
C ASP A 136 3.94 -24.48 -2.81
N LYS A 137 4.40 -23.36 -2.25
CA LYS A 137 5.79 -23.19 -1.80
C LYS A 137 6.02 -23.61 -0.36
N MET A 138 4.96 -23.89 0.40
CA MET A 138 5.01 -24.12 1.85
C MET A 138 5.72 -22.95 2.56
N GLN A 139 5.35 -21.72 2.21
CA GLN A 139 5.97 -20.50 2.72
C GLN A 139 4.96 -19.58 3.38
N MET A 140 5.28 -19.10 4.56
CA MET A 140 4.47 -18.11 5.28
C MET A 140 5.21 -16.78 5.36
N THR A 141 4.52 -15.72 4.96
CA THR A 141 5.08 -14.40 4.76
C THR A 141 4.56 -13.43 5.80
N PHE A 142 5.47 -12.65 6.38
CA PHE A 142 5.17 -11.59 7.33
C PHE A 142 5.83 -10.29 6.86
N ASN A 143 5.06 -9.21 6.82
CA ASN A 143 5.55 -7.90 6.42
C ASN A 143 5.90 -7.07 7.65
N GLN A 144 6.97 -6.29 7.55
CA GLN A 144 7.35 -5.32 8.58
C GLN A 144 6.27 -4.24 8.70
N LYS A 145 6.01 -3.81 9.93
CA LYS A 145 5.13 -2.70 10.26
C LYS A 145 5.96 -1.44 10.46
N ILE A 146 5.55 -0.36 9.81
CA ILE A 146 5.99 1.01 10.07
C ILE A 146 4.75 1.79 10.49
N ASP A 147 4.81 2.44 11.65
CA ASP A 147 3.66 3.14 12.26
C ASP A 147 2.39 2.26 12.33
N SER A 148 2.56 1.01 12.79
CA SER A 148 1.51 -0.02 12.87
C SER A 148 0.92 -0.49 11.54
N ARG A 149 1.39 0.01 10.39
CA ARG A 149 0.93 -0.37 9.05
C ARG A 149 1.96 -1.27 8.35
N PRO A 150 1.53 -2.36 7.70
CA PRO A 150 2.45 -3.23 6.97
C PRO A 150 3.06 -2.51 5.76
N VAL A 151 4.33 -2.79 5.49
CA VAL A 151 4.97 -2.46 4.22
C VAL A 151 4.58 -3.53 3.20
N LEU A 152 3.92 -3.11 2.13
CA LEU A 152 3.30 -3.98 1.14
C LEU A 152 4.24 -4.19 -0.04
N PHE A 153 4.23 -5.42 -0.58
CA PHE A 153 4.94 -5.80 -1.81
C PHE A 153 6.44 -5.45 -1.82
N ASN A 154 7.08 -5.48 -0.65
CA ASN A 154 8.50 -5.15 -0.49
C ASN A 154 9.26 -6.35 0.11
N THR A 155 10.37 -6.73 -0.51
CA THR A 155 11.20 -7.86 -0.07
C THR A 155 12.26 -7.48 0.95
N ASP A 156 12.50 -6.20 1.18
CA ASP A 156 13.53 -5.68 2.09
C ASP A 156 13.01 -5.41 3.52
N GLY A 157 11.70 -5.55 3.73
CA GLY A 157 11.04 -5.49 5.04
C GLY A 157 10.15 -6.70 5.31
N GLN A 158 10.67 -7.92 5.16
CA GLN A 158 9.86 -9.15 5.20
C GLN A 158 10.53 -10.29 5.97
N ILE A 159 9.72 -11.14 6.61
CA ILE A 159 10.12 -12.47 7.07
C ILE A 159 9.38 -13.51 6.24
N VAL A 160 10.12 -14.48 5.69
CA VAL A 160 9.58 -15.63 4.98
C VAL A 160 9.97 -16.89 5.74
N PHE A 161 8.98 -17.55 6.35
CA PHE A 161 9.12 -18.83 7.00
C PHE A 161 8.93 -19.96 5.99
N THR A 162 9.84 -20.93 5.97
CA THR A 162 9.70 -22.15 5.17
C THR A 162 9.22 -23.29 6.06
N LEU A 163 8.16 -23.96 5.63
CA LEU A 163 7.54 -25.08 6.33
C LEU A 163 7.92 -26.42 5.71
N ASN A 164 7.94 -27.47 6.51
CA ASN A 164 7.96 -28.86 6.04
C ASN A 164 6.53 -29.38 5.77
N LYS A 165 6.43 -30.63 5.31
CA LYS A 165 5.14 -31.29 5.01
C LYS A 165 4.22 -31.49 6.22
N ASP A 166 4.77 -31.40 7.44
CA ASP A 166 4.05 -31.55 8.70
C ASP A 166 3.58 -30.21 9.28
N ASN A 167 3.64 -29.14 8.47
CA ASN A 167 3.35 -27.75 8.86
C ASN A 167 4.24 -27.25 10.01
N GLU A 168 5.52 -27.59 9.98
CA GLU A 168 6.50 -27.10 10.93
C GLU A 168 7.49 -26.18 10.24
N VAL A 169 7.72 -25.00 10.83
CA VAL A 169 8.72 -24.05 10.38
C VAL A 169 10.11 -24.66 10.62
N VAL A 170 10.89 -24.81 9.55
CA VAL A 170 12.25 -25.37 9.61
C VAL A 170 13.33 -24.29 9.43
N SER A 171 13.01 -23.21 8.73
CA SER A 171 13.93 -22.11 8.47
C SER A 171 13.16 -20.83 8.21
N TYR A 172 13.85 -19.70 8.30
CA TYR A 172 13.32 -18.43 7.84
C TYR A 172 14.39 -17.55 7.21
N MET A 173 13.94 -16.70 6.30
CA MET A 173 14.67 -15.57 5.76
C MET A 173 14.08 -14.29 6.33
N GLN A 174 14.93 -13.36 6.74
CA GLN A 174 14.51 -12.07 7.26
C GLN A 174 15.30 -10.94 6.62
N THR A 175 14.58 -9.93 6.18
CA THR A 175 15.05 -8.60 5.79
C THR A 175 14.33 -7.56 6.65
N MET A 176 14.94 -6.40 6.83
CA MET A 176 14.37 -5.35 7.66
C MET A 176 14.69 -3.99 7.05
N LEU A 177 13.71 -3.11 6.97
CA LEU A 177 13.91 -1.68 6.73
C LEU A 177 14.39 -1.04 8.03
N GLY A 178 15.44 -0.22 7.91
CA GLY A 178 16.14 0.43 9.00
C GLY A 178 15.38 1.61 9.59
N ASP A 179 16.11 2.65 9.90
CA ASP A 179 15.51 3.87 10.43
C ASP A 179 14.63 4.53 9.36
N THR A 180 13.51 5.07 9.81
CA THR A 180 12.50 5.68 8.95
C THR A 180 12.42 7.17 9.23
N GLN A 181 12.59 7.98 8.19
CA GLN A 181 12.36 9.41 8.23
C GLN A 181 10.96 9.71 7.72
N VAL A 182 10.11 10.25 8.58
CA VAL A 182 8.75 10.67 8.21
C VAL A 182 8.82 12.12 7.75
N PHE A 183 8.19 12.43 6.62
CA PHE A 183 8.13 13.81 6.14
C PHE A 183 7.18 14.62 7.04
N ASP A 184 7.54 15.85 7.36
CA ASP A 184 6.82 16.70 8.33
C ASP A 184 5.35 16.95 7.95
N LYS A 185 5.01 16.90 6.66
CA LYS A 185 3.65 17.12 6.17
C LYS A 185 2.83 15.85 6.31
N GLN A 186 2.06 15.76 7.41
CA GLN A 186 1.00 14.77 7.54
C GLN A 186 -0.30 15.29 6.94
N ASP A 187 -0.85 14.54 6.01
CA ASP A 187 -2.15 14.79 5.40
C ASP A 187 -3.16 13.74 5.88
N ASP A 188 -4.45 14.01 5.63
CA ASP A 188 -5.50 13.02 5.84
C ASP A 188 -5.37 11.90 4.81
N VAL A 189 -5.41 10.66 5.30
CA VAL A 189 -5.53 9.49 4.44
C VAL A 189 -7.00 9.32 4.11
N ILE A 190 -7.33 9.19 2.83
CA ILE A 190 -8.71 8.92 2.37
C ILE A 190 -9.24 7.65 3.05
N SER A 191 -10.54 7.60 3.29
CA SER A 191 -11.14 6.40 3.90
C SER A 191 -11.04 5.21 2.93
N GLY A 192 -11.10 3.98 3.45
CA GLY A 192 -11.12 2.79 2.59
C GLY A 192 -12.34 2.75 1.66
N THR A 193 -13.45 3.37 2.07
CA THR A 193 -14.65 3.52 1.23
C THR A 193 -14.45 4.51 0.10
N ASP A 194 -13.77 5.63 0.34
CA ASP A 194 -13.43 6.60 -0.72
C ASP A 194 -12.41 5.99 -1.68
N ALA A 195 -11.43 5.23 -1.17
CA ALA A 195 -10.47 4.51 -1.99
C ALA A 195 -11.14 3.45 -2.87
N LEU A 196 -12.17 2.76 -2.36
CA LEU A 196 -12.97 1.84 -3.16
C LEU A 196 -13.75 2.57 -4.25
N GLU A 197 -14.31 3.73 -3.94
CA GLU A 197 -14.99 4.56 -4.94
C GLU A 197 -14.03 4.97 -6.06
N VAL A 198 -12.83 5.45 -5.71
CA VAL A 198 -11.78 5.78 -6.68
C VAL A 198 -11.45 4.57 -7.57
N LEU A 199 -11.26 3.40 -6.98
CA LEU A 199 -10.96 2.18 -7.73
C LEU A 199 -12.10 1.77 -8.67
N HIS A 200 -13.35 1.89 -8.21
CA HIS A 200 -14.54 1.61 -9.03
C HIS A 200 -14.65 2.58 -10.20
N GLN A 201 -14.47 3.88 -9.95
CA GLN A 201 -14.52 4.93 -10.96
C GLN A 201 -13.39 4.82 -11.99
N HIS A 202 -12.22 4.32 -11.58
CA HIS A 202 -11.11 4.04 -12.49
C HIS A 202 -11.44 2.94 -13.52
N GLY A 203 -12.38 2.05 -13.19
CA GLY A 203 -12.88 1.00 -14.09
C GLY A 203 -12.06 -0.29 -14.10
N ASP A 204 -11.06 -0.43 -13.22
CA ASP A 204 -10.26 -1.65 -13.09
C ASP A 204 -11.03 -2.81 -12.45
N LEU A 205 -12.04 -2.47 -11.64
CA LEU A 205 -12.85 -3.44 -10.93
C LEU A 205 -13.93 -4.01 -11.86
N LYS A 206 -13.69 -5.23 -12.34
CA LYS A 206 -14.62 -5.93 -13.25
C LYS A 206 -15.90 -6.36 -12.54
N GLN A 207 -16.98 -6.51 -13.29
CA GLN A 207 -18.22 -7.12 -12.80
C GLN A 207 -17.98 -8.54 -12.28
N ASN A 208 -18.75 -8.97 -11.28
CA ASN A 208 -18.61 -10.26 -10.58
C ASN A 208 -17.27 -10.43 -9.84
N SER A 209 -16.53 -9.35 -9.59
CA SER A 209 -15.34 -9.39 -8.74
C SER A 209 -15.70 -9.46 -7.26
N LYS A 210 -14.82 -10.06 -6.47
CA LYS A 210 -14.97 -10.13 -5.01
C LYS A 210 -13.74 -9.55 -4.33
N ILE A 211 -13.95 -8.49 -3.56
CA ILE A 211 -12.92 -7.89 -2.72
C ILE A 211 -12.82 -8.72 -1.43
N ILE A 212 -11.74 -9.50 -1.33
CA ILE A 212 -11.49 -10.41 -0.21
C ILE A 212 -11.02 -9.65 1.01
N ASN A 213 -10.09 -8.72 0.83
CA ASN A 213 -9.49 -7.97 1.91
C ASN A 213 -9.10 -6.56 1.47
N THR A 214 -9.10 -5.64 2.42
CA THR A 214 -8.69 -4.24 2.22
C THR A 214 -7.72 -3.87 3.32
N THR A 215 -6.48 -3.52 2.94
CA THR A 215 -5.40 -3.23 3.88
C THR A 215 -4.82 -1.85 3.61
N LEU A 216 -4.72 -1.01 4.64
CA LEU A 216 -3.91 0.20 4.60
C LEU A 216 -2.46 -0.16 4.95
N GLY A 217 -1.53 0.19 4.07
CA GLY A 217 -0.12 -0.12 4.24
C GLY A 217 0.78 0.93 3.59
N TYR A 218 2.09 0.70 3.62
CA TYR A 218 3.06 1.52 2.90
C TYR A 218 3.52 0.80 1.65
N TYR A 219 3.61 1.51 0.53
CA TYR A 219 4.14 0.97 -0.73
C TYR A 219 5.34 1.80 -1.18
N ASN A 220 6.35 1.14 -1.75
CA ASN A 220 7.53 1.81 -2.29
C ASN A 220 7.12 2.52 -3.59
N LEU A 221 7.11 3.86 -3.57
CA LEU A 221 6.82 4.69 -4.73
C LEU A 221 8.02 4.75 -5.68
N VAL A 222 9.19 4.99 -5.10
CA VAL A 222 10.43 5.18 -5.85
C VAL A 222 11.64 4.84 -5.00
N SER A 223 12.59 4.12 -5.61
CA SER A 223 13.90 3.87 -5.03
C SER A 223 14.90 4.92 -5.49
N LEU A 224 15.48 5.67 -4.55
CA LEU A 224 16.54 6.65 -4.81
C LEU A 224 17.89 6.08 -4.35
N PRO A 225 19.02 6.59 -4.88
CA PRO A 225 20.35 6.12 -4.47
C PRO A 225 20.64 6.26 -2.97
N SER A 226 19.97 7.19 -2.28
CA SER A 226 20.15 7.44 -0.84
C SER A 226 19.16 6.71 0.04
N SER A 227 17.95 6.43 -0.44
CA SER A 227 16.85 5.87 0.35
C SER A 227 15.63 5.63 -0.54
N ASP A 228 14.80 4.68 -0.18
CA ASP A 228 13.51 4.45 -0.83
C ASP A 228 12.42 5.35 -0.23
N VAL A 229 11.54 5.85 -1.08
CA VAL A 229 10.39 6.68 -0.67
C VAL A 229 9.12 5.85 -0.73
N TYR A 230 8.39 5.84 0.37
CA TYR A 230 7.13 5.13 0.52
C TYR A 230 5.99 6.10 0.80
N LEU A 231 4.80 5.70 0.41
CA LEU A 231 3.56 6.42 0.66
C LEU A 231 2.49 5.47 1.22
N PRO A 232 1.53 5.98 2.00
CA PRO A 232 0.41 5.17 2.45
C PRO A 232 -0.52 4.84 1.28
N VAL A 233 -0.91 3.58 1.15
CA VAL A 233 -1.78 3.08 0.09
C VAL A 233 -2.84 2.12 0.64
N TRP A 234 -4.02 2.14 0.03
CA TRP A 234 -5.02 1.10 0.19
C TRP A 234 -4.76 0.00 -0.82
N ALA A 235 -4.49 -1.21 -0.33
CA ALA A 235 -4.40 -2.41 -1.14
C ALA A 235 -5.71 -3.19 -1.08
N PHE A 236 -6.32 -3.38 -2.25
CA PHE A 236 -7.51 -4.18 -2.45
C PHE A 236 -7.11 -5.53 -3.02
N GLU A 237 -7.37 -6.59 -2.27
CA GLU A 237 -7.21 -7.96 -2.73
C GLU A 237 -8.50 -8.41 -3.42
N VAL A 238 -8.45 -8.59 -4.74
CA VAL A 238 -9.62 -8.84 -5.57
C VAL A 238 -9.52 -10.21 -6.24
N GLU A 239 -10.55 -11.02 -6.04
CA GLU A 239 -10.77 -12.28 -6.74
C GLU A 239 -11.69 -12.04 -7.94
N HIS A 240 -11.23 -12.40 -9.14
CA HIS A 240 -12.05 -12.41 -10.35
C HIS A 240 -11.72 -13.65 -11.17
N GLU A 241 -12.73 -14.45 -11.53
CA GLU A 241 -12.56 -15.70 -12.30
C GLU A 241 -11.49 -16.66 -11.72
N LYS A 242 -11.40 -16.75 -10.37
CA LYS A 242 -10.40 -17.52 -9.62
C LYS A 242 -8.96 -17.00 -9.74
N GLN A 243 -8.76 -15.81 -10.30
CA GLN A 243 -7.49 -15.10 -10.28
C GLN A 243 -7.51 -14.05 -9.17
N MET A 244 -6.44 -14.02 -8.39
CA MET A 244 -6.23 -13.04 -7.34
C MET A 244 -5.34 -11.91 -7.88
N THR A 245 -5.81 -10.68 -7.77
CA THR A 245 -5.10 -9.47 -8.18
C THR A 245 -5.13 -8.45 -7.06
N TYR A 246 -4.06 -7.68 -6.92
CA TYR A 246 -4.00 -6.54 -6.02
C TYR A 246 -4.14 -5.23 -6.78
N PHE A 247 -5.04 -4.37 -6.33
CA PHE A 247 -5.16 -3.00 -6.80
C PHE A 247 -4.75 -2.04 -5.69
N LEU A 248 -3.98 -1.02 -6.06
CA LEU A 248 -3.41 -0.06 -5.11
C LEU A 248 -4.01 1.32 -5.36
N VAL A 249 -4.45 1.98 -4.30
CA VAL A 249 -4.93 3.36 -4.34
C VAL A 249 -4.07 4.20 -3.41
N ASN A 250 -3.53 5.31 -3.91
CA ASN A 250 -2.78 6.29 -3.13
C ASN A 250 -3.68 6.85 -2.02
N GLY A 251 -3.27 6.66 -0.77
CA GLY A 251 -4.02 7.07 0.41
C GLY A 251 -4.06 8.59 0.60
N LEU A 252 -3.12 9.36 0.03
CA LEU A 252 -3.05 10.82 0.19
C LEU A 252 -3.74 11.56 -0.97
N GLU A 253 -3.56 11.07 -2.19
CA GLU A 253 -4.05 11.75 -3.40
C GLU A 253 -5.36 11.17 -3.95
N GLY A 254 -5.71 9.93 -3.59
CA GLY A 254 -6.89 9.25 -4.13
C GLY A 254 -6.79 8.94 -5.62
N SER A 255 -5.64 8.40 -6.03
CA SER A 255 -5.37 7.93 -7.39
C SER A 255 -5.00 6.45 -7.41
N VAL A 256 -5.39 5.72 -8.46
CA VAL A 256 -4.97 4.32 -8.63
C VAL A 256 -3.50 4.29 -9.04
N ILE A 257 -2.71 3.42 -8.40
CA ILE A 257 -1.30 3.20 -8.72
C ILE A 257 -1.22 2.06 -9.74
N ASN A 258 -0.79 2.38 -10.95
CA ASN A 258 -0.53 1.38 -11.99
C ASN A 258 0.73 0.60 -11.67
N THR A 259 0.58 -0.62 -11.13
CA THR A 259 1.71 -1.50 -10.76
C THR A 259 2.55 -1.95 -11.95
N ASN A 260 2.07 -1.75 -13.18
CA ASN A 260 2.83 -2.03 -14.41
C ASN A 260 3.97 -1.03 -14.63
N ASP A 261 3.89 0.20 -14.08
CA ASP A 261 4.91 1.24 -14.26
C ASP A 261 6.02 1.18 -13.19
N THR A 262 5.82 0.44 -12.09
CA THR A 262 6.75 0.40 -10.94
C THR A 262 7.58 -0.90 -10.88
N GLN A 263 7.34 -1.86 -11.78
CA GLN A 263 8.21 -3.03 -11.94
C GLN A 263 9.39 -2.72 -12.88
N ALA A 264 10.32 -1.89 -12.42
CA ALA A 264 11.71 -2.07 -12.84
C ALA A 264 12.22 -3.35 -12.16
N VAL A 265 11.89 -4.48 -12.78
CA VAL A 265 12.50 -5.78 -12.51
C VAL A 265 14.02 -5.57 -12.51
N PRO A 266 14.76 -5.88 -11.43
CA PRO A 266 16.20 -6.07 -11.54
C PRO A 266 16.37 -7.30 -12.43
N SER A 267 16.68 -7.05 -13.70
CA SER A 267 17.12 -8.06 -14.63
C SER A 267 18.23 -8.88 -13.98
N GLU A 268 18.08 -10.20 -14.01
CA GLU A 268 19.20 -11.13 -13.85
C GLU A 268 20.34 -10.71 -14.78
N GLU A 269 21.34 -10.01 -14.25
CA GLU A 269 22.70 -10.10 -14.77
C GLU A 269 23.46 -11.08 -13.89
N ALA A 270 23.23 -12.37 -14.17
CA ALA A 270 24.16 -13.42 -13.80
C ALA A 270 25.24 -13.51 -14.90
N LYS A 271 26.43 -12.99 -14.61
CA LYS A 271 27.69 -13.53 -15.11
C LYS A 271 28.79 -13.36 -14.08
#